data_AF-A0A0W8F3G1-F1
#
_entry.id   AF-A0A0W8F3G1-F1
#
_cell.length_a   1.000
_cell.length_b   1.000
_cell.length_c   1.000
_cell.angle_alpha   90.00
_cell.angle_beta   90.00
_cell.angle_gamma   90.00
#
_symmetry.space_group_name_H-M   'P 1'
#
loop_
_entity.id
_entity.type
_entity.pdbx_description
1 polymer ?
#
loop_
_entity_poly.entity_id
_entity_poly.type
_entity_poly.pdbx_seq_one_letter_code
_entity_poly.pdbx_strand_id
1 'polypeptide(L)' 'MEKSSKKQLSLICFLAGFVLVLVQDLKGFATIDPGFSWPWAVMFYSGLLLMIIGYYLRK' A
#
# COMPACT_ATOMS: atom_id res chain seq x y z
N MET A 1 18.22 14.77 -6.56
CA MET A 1 18.29 13.42 -5.97
C MET A 1 19.04 12.52 -6.94
N GLU A 2 20.08 11.83 -6.46
CA GLU A 2 20.73 10.77 -7.22
C GLU A 2 19.69 9.85 -7.87
N LYS A 3 19.97 9.40 -9.10
CA LYS A 3 19.11 8.44 -9.82
C LYS A 3 18.85 7.18 -8.97
N SER A 4 19.78 6.83 -8.09
CA SER A 4 19.65 5.72 -7.14
C SER A 4 18.58 5.97 -6.06
N SER A 5 18.61 7.13 -5.40
CA SER A 5 17.67 7.45 -4.32
C SER A 5 16.22 7.55 -4.79
N LYS A 6 15.97 8.04 -6.02
CA LYS A 6 14.62 8.03 -6.60
C LYS A 6 14.09 6.63 -6.84
N LYS A 7 14.95 5.72 -7.33
CA LYS A 7 14.58 4.31 -7.54
C LYS A 7 14.31 3.58 -6.22
N GLN A 8 15.13 3.81 -5.18
CA GLN A 8 14.89 3.25 -3.86
C GLN A 8 13.60 3.78 -3.24
N LEU A 9 13.35 5.09 -3.31
CA LEU A 9 12.11 5.69 -2.81
C LEU A 9 10.88 5.13 -3.52
N SER A 10 10.92 5.03 -4.85
CA SER A 10 9.87 4.40 -5.65
C SER A 10 9.62 2.95 -5.24
N LEU A 11 10.69 2.16 -5.06
CA LEU A 11 10.59 0.76 -4.66
C LEU A 11 9.98 0.62 -3.26
N ILE A 12 10.41 1.45 -2.30
CA ILE A 12 9.90 1.44 -0.92
C ILE A 12 8.42 1.83 -0.89
N CYS A 13 8.02 2.90 -1.62
CA CYS A 13 6.61 3.28 -1.73
C CYS A 13 5.75 2.17 -2.37
N PHE A 14 6.28 1.51 -3.39
CA PHE A 14 5.58 0.41 -4.04
C PHE A 14 5.44 -0.81 -3.11
N LEU A 15 6.51 -1.20 -2.43
CA LEU A 15 6.51 -2.34 -1.49
C LEU A 15 5.60 -2.06 -0.29
N ALA A 16 5.66 -0.85 0.27
CA ALA A 16 4.81 -0.45 1.40
C ALA A 16 3.32 -0.44 1.03
N GLY A 17 2.99 0.10 -0.16
CA GLY A 17 1.61 0.06 -0.68
C GLY A 17 1.13 -1.37 -0.93
N PHE A 18 1.99 -2.23 -1.47
CA PHE A 18 1.68 -3.65 -1.69
C PHE A 18 1.42 -4.40 -0.39
N VAL A 19 2.27 -4.22 0.63
CA VAL A 19 2.08 -4.84 1.95
C VAL A 19 0.80 -4.33 2.61
N LEU A 20 0.49 -3.04 2.52
CA LEU A 20 -0.76 -2.47 3.04
C LEU A 20 -2.00 -3.11 2.41
N VAL A 21 -2.01 -3.30 1.09
CA VAL A 21 -3.11 -3.97 0.38
C VAL A 21 -3.19 -5.45 0.77
N LEU A 22 -2.05 -6.14 0.85
CA LEU A 22 -1.98 -7.58 1.14
C LEU A 22 -2.39 -7.91 2.58
N VAL A 23 -2.06 -7.04 3.55
CA VAL A 23 -2.52 -7.17 4.95
C VAL A 23 -4.04 -7.09 5.05
N GLN A 24 -4.69 -6.34 4.16
CA GLN A 24 -6.16 -6.28 4.15
C GLN A 24 -6.80 -7.50 3.54
N ASP A 25 -6.20 -8.02 2.47
CA ASP A 25 -6.66 -9.28 1.88
C ASP A 25 -6.60 -10.40 2.93
N LEU A 26 -5.49 -10.49 3.69
CA LEU A 26 -5.38 -11.40 4.84
C LEU A 26 -6.41 -11.13 5.94
N LYS A 27 -6.81 -9.88 6.17
CA LYS A 27 -7.88 -9.56 7.13
C LYS A 27 -9.27 -9.88 6.62
N GLY A 28 -9.51 -9.87 5.29
CA GLY A 28 -10.73 -10.40 4.70
C GLY A 28 -10.95 -11.88 5.01
N PHE A 29 -9.86 -12.64 5.22
CA PHE A 29 -9.90 -14.02 5.71
C PHE A 29 -10.10 -14.14 7.24
N ALA A 30 -9.81 -13.09 8.02
CA ALA A 30 -10.04 -13.08 9.45
C ALA A 30 -11.53 -12.84 9.73
N THR A 31 -12.27 -13.92 9.99
CA THR A 31 -13.72 -14.00 10.23
C THR A 31 -14.23 -13.24 11.48
N ILE A 32 -13.37 -12.43 12.12
CA ILE A 32 -13.70 -11.64 13.30
C ILE A 32 -13.94 -10.20 12.84
N ASP A 33 -15.20 -9.86 12.66
CA ASP A 33 -15.67 -8.53 12.28
C ASP A 33 -15.72 -7.64 13.53
N PRO A 34 -14.82 -6.65 13.70
CA PRO A 34 -14.84 -5.78 14.88
C PRO A 34 -15.94 -4.70 14.80
N GLY A 35 -16.91 -4.78 13.88
CA GLY A 35 -18.01 -3.82 13.76
C GLY A 35 -17.58 -2.42 13.30
N PHE A 36 -16.32 -2.25 12.91
CA PHE A 36 -15.71 -0.97 12.53
C PHE A 36 -15.01 -1.12 11.18
N SER A 37 -15.80 -1.06 10.10
CA SER A 37 -15.41 -1.32 8.70
C SER A 37 -14.71 -0.13 8.01
N TRP A 38 -14.76 1.06 8.62
CA TRP A 38 -14.30 2.32 8.00
C TRP A 38 -12.76 2.47 7.84
N PRO A 39 -11.91 2.10 8.83
CA PRO A 39 -10.45 2.28 8.70
C PRO A 39 -9.84 1.41 7.61
N TRP A 40 -10.45 0.24 7.35
CA TRP A 40 -9.95 -0.74 6.40
C TRP A 40 -10.10 -0.25 4.97
N ALA A 41 -11.26 0.27 4.58
CA ALA A 41 -11.43 0.84 3.25
C ALA A 41 -10.39 1.96 2.97
N VAL A 42 -10.16 2.86 3.92
CA VAL A 42 -9.19 3.96 3.79
C VAL A 42 -7.75 3.44 3.63
N MET A 43 -7.36 2.43 4.41
CA MET A 43 -6.04 1.80 4.28
C MET A 43 -5.87 1.07 2.91
N PHE A 44 -6.95 0.58 2.30
CA PHE A 44 -6.92 -0.07 0.99
C PHE A 44 -6.57 0.94 -0.09
N TYR A 45 -7.38 2.01 -0.13
CA TYR A 45 -7.27 3.04 -1.15
C TYR A 45 -5.97 3.82 -1.02
N SER A 46 -5.49 4.07 0.20
CA SER A 46 -4.18 4.69 0.41
C SER A 46 -3.02 3.78 -0.01
N GLY A 47 -3.11 2.46 0.24
CA GLY A 47 -2.14 1.47 -0.25
C GLY A 47 -2.07 1.41 -1.77
N LEU A 48 -3.23 1.41 -2.46
CA LEU A 48 -3.32 1.50 -3.92
C LEU A 48 -2.71 2.81 -4.45
N LEU A 49 -3.00 3.94 -3.80
CA LEU A 49 -2.46 5.25 -4.18
C LEU A 49 -0.92 5.26 -4.06
N LEU A 50 -0.38 4.68 -2.99
CA LEU A 50 1.07 4.50 -2.79
C LEU A 50 1.71 3.59 -3.84
N MET A 51 1.04 2.50 -4.25
CA MET A 51 1.51 1.66 -5.36
C MET A 51 1.54 2.42 -6.68
N ILE A 52 0.50 3.20 -6.99
CA ILE A 52 0.43 4.00 -8.22
C ILE A 52 1.52 5.08 -8.22
N ILE A 53 1.68 5.82 -7.12
CA ILE A 53 2.73 6.84 -6.96
C ILE A 53 4.12 6.19 -7.06
N GLY A 54 4.35 5.07 -6.37
CA GLY A 54 5.61 4.33 -6.43
C GLY A 54 5.93 3.84 -7.85
N TYR A 55 4.93 3.35 -8.59
CA TYR A 55 5.07 2.95 -9.99
C TYR A 55 5.39 4.15 -10.90
N TYR A 56 4.71 5.28 -10.71
CA TYR A 56 4.93 6.47 -11.52
C TYR A 56 6.30 7.11 -11.26
N LEU A 57 6.76 7.10 -10.00
CA LEU A 57 8.10 7.56 -9.61
C LEU A 57 9.23 6.62 -10.07
N ARG A 58 8.89 5.41 -10.52
CA ARG A 58 9.85 4.44 -11.08
C ARG A 58 10.25 4.80 -12.51
N LYS A 59 9.36 5.45 -13.26
CA LYS A 59 9.64 6.02 -14.58
C LYS A 59 10.61 7.19 -14.47
#